data_AF-A0A178X190-F1
#
_entry.id   AF-A0A178X190-F1
#
_cell.length_a   1.000
_cell.length_b   1.000
_cell.length_c   1.000
_cell.angle_alpha   90.00
_cell.angle_beta   90.00
_cell.angle_gamma   90.00
#
_symmetry.space_group_name_H-M   'P 1'
#
loop_
_entity.id
_entity.type
_entity.pdbx_description
1 polymer ?
#
loop_
_entity_poly.entity_id
_entity_poly.type
_entity_poly.pdbx_seq_one_letter_code
_entity_poly.pdbx_strand_id
1 'polypeptide(L)'
;MLNGKPGDARPAPRPTGTALMTQPPYGQVPPRGTVQPPPVPGQGPVPPGQYPGQAQGPYQAQPGQGPYQGQQPPFQGPPPQGPPPQGPPWQQPPPSYPVPPRKPTGLIVGLCLGAVAVLALGVVAIVSLNRGPGPSNAGYQAAPPSPSSAYQLPPTSGSSAPSSAPASPSESPSTSATAGPHKILKLADHPILQDPNAGLQNRVCDLPPWASTQDGAEAFFTAASKCLDAAWGPFLESYNLPFTPPALHFPTGPSFDTECGTIQVGIATAAYYCENNLYVPFKGLQTDQYGNNPGVYLALFAHEYGHHVQEVAGIMDAAWQKIYAAGQNSPEGLDMSRRKELQAQCFSGMFLGAHVDRGGTITRDMYNKAWNDQETRGDNTSRSHDHGTNAHYAQWWRAGAKDNRIADCNTFAASASDVS
;
A
#
# COMPACT_ATOMS: atom_id res chain seq x y z
N MET A 1 18.04 -57.28 7.54
CA MET A 1 18.91 -58.30 6.90
C MET A 1 18.52 -58.35 5.43
N LEU A 2 19.33 -58.18 4.38
CA LEU A 2 20.74 -57.85 4.11
C LEU A 2 20.70 -57.19 2.70
N ASN A 3 21.20 -55.96 2.56
CA ASN A 3 22.44 -55.55 1.88
C ASN A 3 22.57 -55.83 0.36
N GLY A 4 22.77 -54.75 -0.41
CA GLY A 4 23.21 -54.79 -1.81
C GLY A 4 23.37 -53.41 -2.46
N LYS A 5 24.46 -52.70 -2.14
CA LYS A 5 25.17 -51.71 -2.98
C LYS A 5 26.60 -52.27 -3.21
N PRO A 6 27.44 -51.81 -4.17
CA PRO A 6 27.44 -50.50 -4.84
C PRO A 6 27.75 -50.52 -6.36
N GLY A 7 27.51 -49.39 -7.02
CA GLY A 7 28.03 -49.08 -8.36
C GLY A 7 28.32 -47.59 -8.46
N ASP A 8 29.60 -47.25 -8.36
CA ASP A 8 30.15 -45.89 -8.49
C ASP A 8 30.11 -45.42 -9.94
N ALA A 9 29.47 -44.28 -10.20
CA ALA A 9 29.60 -43.53 -11.44
C ALA A 9 30.08 -42.11 -11.11
N ARG A 10 31.34 -41.83 -11.48
CA ARG A 10 31.96 -40.50 -11.47
C ARG A 10 31.38 -39.63 -12.60
N PRO A 11 31.12 -38.33 -12.38
CA PRO A 11 31.10 -37.35 -13.47
C PRO A 11 32.43 -36.61 -13.57
N ALA A 12 32.93 -36.51 -14.79
CA ALA A 12 34.10 -35.72 -15.22
C ALA A 12 33.73 -34.22 -15.41
N PRO A 13 34.71 -33.31 -15.66
CA PRO A 13 34.74 -31.96 -15.09
C PRO A 13 34.04 -30.85 -15.89
N ARG A 14 33.81 -29.73 -15.18
CA ARG A 14 33.36 -28.41 -15.69
C ARG A 14 34.27 -27.84 -16.78
N PRO A 15 33.73 -27.15 -17.79
CA PRO A 15 34.51 -26.20 -18.59
C PRO A 15 34.61 -24.85 -17.87
N THR A 16 35.85 -24.45 -17.59
CA THR A 16 36.28 -23.08 -17.33
C THR A 16 36.32 -22.31 -18.65
N GLY A 17 35.68 -21.13 -18.68
CA GLY A 17 35.65 -20.28 -19.86
C GLY A 17 35.55 -18.82 -19.45
N THR A 18 36.67 -18.27 -18.99
CA THR A 18 36.88 -16.86 -18.71
C THR A 18 37.08 -16.13 -20.03
N ALA A 19 36.14 -15.28 -20.44
CA ALA A 19 36.34 -14.34 -21.54
C ALA A 19 36.34 -12.91 -20.98
N LEU A 20 37.56 -12.39 -20.81
CA LEU A 20 37.86 -10.97 -20.65
C LEU A 20 37.46 -10.25 -21.95
N MET A 21 36.49 -9.33 -21.86
CA MET A 21 36.30 -8.30 -22.88
C MET A 21 36.38 -6.93 -22.20
N THR A 22 37.46 -6.25 -22.52
CA THR A 22 37.84 -4.89 -22.13
C THR A 22 36.82 -3.85 -22.60
N GLN A 23 36.35 -3.01 -21.67
CA GLN A 23 35.57 -1.81 -21.99
C GLN A 23 36.49 -0.67 -22.48
N PRO A 24 36.07 0.15 -23.47
CA PRO A 24 36.75 1.39 -23.82
C PRO A 24 36.39 2.52 -22.84
N PRO A 25 37.26 3.55 -22.70
CA PRO A 25 37.13 4.58 -21.68
C PRO A 25 36.05 5.63 -22.00
N TYR A 26 35.47 6.15 -20.92
CA TYR A 26 34.49 7.23 -20.84
C TYR A 26 34.86 8.45 -21.70
N GLY A 27 34.04 8.73 -22.72
CA GLY A 27 33.99 10.01 -23.41
C GLY A 27 32.97 10.93 -22.74
N GLN A 28 33.40 12.15 -22.40
CA GLN A 28 32.55 13.22 -21.89
C GLN A 28 31.47 13.63 -22.91
N VAL A 29 30.23 13.82 -22.45
CA VAL A 29 29.13 14.36 -23.25
C VAL A 29 28.78 15.76 -22.73
N PRO A 30 28.67 16.79 -23.60
CA PRO A 30 28.48 18.20 -23.22
C PRO A 30 27.03 18.53 -22.79
N PRO A 31 26.80 19.70 -22.14
CA PRO A 31 25.47 20.08 -21.64
C PRO A 31 24.49 20.32 -22.79
N ARG A 32 23.32 19.68 -22.73
CA ARG A 32 22.22 19.89 -23.69
C ARG A 32 21.49 21.20 -23.39
N GLY A 33 21.43 22.05 -24.41
CA GLY A 33 20.56 23.22 -24.47
C GLY A 33 19.07 22.85 -24.52
N THR A 34 18.26 23.82 -24.12
CA THR A 34 16.79 23.78 -24.13
C THR A 34 16.25 23.64 -25.56
N VAL A 35 15.47 22.58 -25.82
CA VAL A 35 14.74 22.38 -27.08
C VAL A 35 13.30 22.82 -26.87
N GLN A 36 12.87 23.85 -27.60
CA GLN A 36 11.46 24.23 -27.75
C GLN A 36 10.76 23.26 -28.72
N PRO A 37 9.46 22.95 -28.52
CA PRO A 37 8.68 22.13 -29.44
C PRO A 37 8.32 22.89 -30.75
N PRO A 38 8.14 22.18 -31.88
CA PRO A 38 7.81 22.78 -33.17
C PRO A 38 6.34 23.22 -33.28
N PRO A 39 6.01 24.18 -34.18
CA PRO A 39 4.65 24.66 -34.37
C PRO A 39 3.78 23.68 -35.20
N VAL A 40 2.49 23.67 -34.88
CA VAL A 40 1.44 22.86 -35.52
C VAL A 40 1.12 23.40 -36.94
N PRO A 41 1.04 22.54 -37.99
CA PRO A 41 0.64 22.98 -39.33
C PRO A 41 -0.87 23.21 -39.47
N GLY A 42 -1.23 24.22 -40.26
CA GLY A 42 -2.57 24.80 -40.39
C GLY A 42 -3.62 24.00 -41.17
N GLN A 43 -4.85 24.50 -41.03
CA GLN A 43 -6.03 24.08 -41.78
C GLN A 43 -6.00 24.67 -43.20
N GLY A 44 -6.21 23.80 -44.18
CA GLY A 44 -6.46 24.17 -45.59
C GLY A 44 -7.93 24.52 -45.86
N PRO A 45 -8.23 25.02 -47.08
CA PRO A 45 -9.36 25.90 -47.37
C PRO A 45 -10.67 25.18 -47.75
N VAL A 46 -11.80 25.86 -47.52
CA VAL A 46 -13.17 25.45 -47.91
C VAL A 46 -13.61 26.21 -49.18
N PRO A 47 -14.23 25.57 -50.19
CA PRO A 47 -14.62 26.19 -51.47
C PRO A 47 -16.01 26.87 -51.44
N PRO A 48 -16.36 27.71 -52.45
CA PRO A 48 -17.54 28.59 -52.40
C PRO A 48 -18.77 28.03 -53.13
N GLY A 49 -19.97 28.44 -52.67
CA GLY A 49 -21.25 28.12 -53.31
C GLY A 49 -22.35 29.16 -53.07
N GLN A 50 -22.46 30.07 -54.05
CA GLN A 50 -23.67 30.69 -54.64
C GLN A 50 -24.64 31.56 -53.80
N TYR A 51 -24.73 32.83 -54.22
CA TYR A 51 -25.86 33.76 -54.06
C TYR A 51 -26.90 33.57 -55.19
N PRO A 52 -28.14 34.09 -55.02
CA PRO A 52 -28.48 35.36 -55.69
C PRO A 52 -29.35 36.28 -54.78
N GLY A 53 -29.47 37.59 -54.98
CA GLY A 53 -28.98 38.48 -56.03
C GLY A 53 -29.43 39.94 -55.79
N GLN A 54 -29.07 40.79 -56.76
CA GLN A 54 -29.59 42.15 -57.05
C GLN A 54 -29.36 43.26 -55.99
N ALA A 55 -29.01 44.50 -56.29
CA ALA A 55 -28.63 45.20 -57.52
C ALA A 55 -28.10 46.61 -57.13
N GLN A 56 -27.22 47.16 -57.97
CA GLN A 56 -26.99 48.58 -58.29
C GLN A 56 -26.38 49.54 -57.24
N GLY A 57 -25.23 50.12 -57.61
CA GLY A 57 -24.50 51.19 -56.90
C GLY A 57 -25.05 52.61 -57.18
N PRO A 58 -24.23 53.67 -57.36
CA PRO A 58 -22.77 53.81 -57.15
C PRO A 58 -22.42 55.07 -56.31
N TYR A 59 -21.26 55.68 -56.59
CA TYR A 59 -20.61 56.92 -56.07
C TYR A 59 -19.45 56.61 -55.11
N GLN A 60 -18.20 56.59 -55.61
CA GLN A 60 -17.26 57.75 -55.73
C GLN A 60 -17.00 58.41 -54.37
N ALA A 61 -15.82 58.86 -53.96
CA ALA A 61 -14.42 58.79 -54.34
C ALA A 61 -13.69 59.55 -53.19
N GLN A 62 -12.41 59.23 -52.95
CA GLN A 62 -11.38 59.88 -52.10
C GLN A 62 -11.37 61.44 -52.02
N PRO A 63 -10.47 62.14 -51.27
CA PRO A 63 -9.43 61.71 -50.30
C PRO A 63 -9.22 62.64 -49.05
N GLY A 64 -8.34 62.23 -48.12
CA GLY A 64 -7.22 63.10 -47.72
C GLY A 64 -7.14 63.68 -46.30
N GLN A 65 -6.02 63.36 -45.63
CA GLN A 65 -5.20 64.15 -44.68
C GLN A 65 -5.85 64.55 -43.33
N GLY A 66 -5.30 64.25 -42.15
CA GLY A 66 -3.93 64.49 -41.65
C GLY A 66 -3.90 64.27 -40.11
N PRO A 67 -2.80 64.63 -39.41
CA PRO A 67 -2.28 63.86 -38.28
C PRO A 67 -2.50 64.51 -36.90
N TYR A 68 -2.68 63.72 -35.84
CA TYR A 68 -2.62 64.18 -34.43
C TYR A 68 -1.99 63.06 -33.58
N GLN A 69 -0.75 63.23 -33.11
CA GLN A 69 -0.38 63.79 -31.80
C GLN A 69 -0.99 63.04 -30.61
N GLY A 70 -0.08 62.43 -29.83
CA GLY A 70 -0.40 61.64 -28.66
C GLY A 70 -0.97 62.46 -27.52
N GLN A 71 -1.98 61.89 -26.88
CA GLN A 71 -2.37 62.14 -25.50
C GLN A 71 -2.67 60.79 -24.85
N GLN A 72 -2.06 60.54 -23.68
CA GLN A 72 -2.40 59.41 -22.83
C GLN A 72 -3.84 59.59 -22.29
N PRO A 73 -4.68 58.54 -22.28
CA PRO A 73 -5.92 58.56 -21.52
C PRO A 73 -5.65 58.34 -20.02
N PRO A 74 -6.52 58.85 -19.13
CA PRO A 74 -6.33 58.81 -17.69
C PRO A 74 -6.59 57.42 -17.10
N PHE A 75 -5.90 57.11 -16.01
CA PHE A 75 -6.10 55.93 -15.18
C PHE A 75 -7.56 55.90 -14.66
N GLN A 76 -8.36 54.96 -15.15
CA GLN A 76 -9.69 54.67 -14.60
C GLN A 76 -9.53 53.73 -13.41
N GLY A 77 -9.95 54.17 -12.22
CA GLY A 77 -10.06 53.31 -11.04
C GLY A 77 -11.08 52.18 -11.25
N PRO A 78 -11.05 51.12 -10.42
CA PRO A 78 -11.98 50.01 -10.57
C PRO A 78 -13.43 50.46 -10.33
N PRO A 79 -14.42 49.83 -11.00
CA PRO A 79 -15.81 50.19 -10.89
C PRO A 79 -16.37 49.91 -9.48
N PRO A 80 -17.48 50.56 -9.07
CA PRO A 80 -18.10 50.32 -7.78
C PRO A 80 -18.59 48.87 -7.69
N GLN A 81 -18.35 48.24 -6.54
CA GLN A 81 -18.91 46.94 -6.20
C GLN A 81 -20.44 47.07 -6.12
N GLY A 82 -21.15 46.33 -6.97
CA GLY A 82 -22.60 46.20 -6.89
C GLY A 82 -23.03 45.52 -5.58
N PRO A 83 -24.29 45.69 -5.15
CA PRO A 83 -24.78 45.02 -3.94
C PRO A 83 -24.72 43.49 -4.11
N PRO A 84 -24.51 42.74 -3.01
CA PRO A 84 -24.38 41.29 -3.06
C PRO A 84 -25.65 40.63 -3.61
N PRO A 85 -25.53 39.49 -4.32
CA PRO A 85 -26.69 38.78 -4.85
C PRO A 85 -27.59 38.30 -3.71
N GLN A 86 -28.89 38.53 -3.85
CA GLN A 86 -29.91 38.00 -2.96
C GLN A 86 -29.93 36.47 -3.10
N GLY A 87 -29.76 35.77 -1.98
CA GLY A 87 -29.86 34.30 -1.92
C GLY A 87 -31.25 33.81 -2.36
N PRO A 88 -31.38 32.51 -2.70
CA PRO A 88 -32.65 31.94 -3.14
C PRO A 88 -33.71 32.03 -2.03
N PRO A 89 -35.00 32.13 -2.39
CA PRO A 89 -36.08 32.27 -1.42
C PRO A 89 -36.18 31.02 -0.54
N TRP A 90 -36.42 31.24 0.75
CA TRP A 90 -36.69 30.21 1.75
C TRP A 90 -37.74 29.21 1.25
N GLN A 91 -37.33 27.95 1.13
CA GLN A 91 -38.24 26.84 0.85
C GLN A 91 -39.20 26.68 2.04
N GLN A 92 -40.49 26.59 1.73
CA GLN A 92 -41.56 26.27 2.67
C GLN A 92 -41.27 24.92 3.35
N PRO A 93 -41.57 24.75 4.65
CA PRO A 93 -41.45 23.44 5.29
C PRO A 93 -42.43 22.45 4.65
N PRO A 94 -42.05 21.16 4.48
CA PRO A 94 -42.91 20.17 3.87
C PRO A 94 -44.15 19.88 4.75
N PRO A 95 -45.27 19.41 4.14
CA PRO A 95 -46.47 19.06 4.89
C PRO A 95 -46.19 17.95 5.91
N SER A 96 -46.70 18.14 7.13
CA SER A 96 -46.63 17.16 8.20
C SER A 96 -47.48 15.93 7.86
N TYR A 97 -46.84 14.80 7.58
CA TYR A 97 -47.52 13.51 7.49
C TYR A 97 -47.84 12.99 8.90
N PRO A 98 -49.03 12.39 9.13
CA PRO A 98 -49.32 11.74 10.40
C PRO A 98 -48.38 10.56 10.61
N VAL A 99 -47.67 10.56 11.74
CA VAL A 99 -46.78 9.48 12.16
C VAL A 99 -47.62 8.23 12.42
N PRO A 100 -47.34 7.07 11.80
CA PRO A 100 -48.07 5.84 12.09
C PRO A 100 -47.83 5.40 13.55
N PRO A 101 -48.82 4.79 14.22
CA PRO A 101 -48.67 4.39 15.61
C PRO A 101 -47.53 3.39 15.77
N ARG A 102 -46.64 3.66 16.74
CA ARG A 102 -45.50 2.80 17.06
C ARG A 102 -46.01 1.41 17.49
N LYS A 103 -45.59 0.37 16.79
CA LYS A 103 -45.84 -1.03 17.20
C LYS A 103 -45.14 -1.30 18.55
N PRO A 104 -45.75 -2.08 19.47
CA PRO A 104 -45.20 -2.31 20.80
C PRO A 104 -43.92 -3.16 20.73
N THR A 105 -42.77 -2.51 20.58
CA THR A 105 -41.45 -3.16 20.46
C THR A 105 -40.94 -3.68 21.79
N GLY A 106 -41.56 -3.28 22.92
CA GLY A 106 -41.14 -3.68 24.27
C GLY A 106 -41.25 -5.17 24.54
N LEU A 107 -42.20 -5.87 23.90
CA LEU A 107 -42.38 -7.31 24.11
C LEU A 107 -41.31 -8.14 23.37
N ILE A 108 -40.83 -7.66 22.21
CA ILE A 108 -39.77 -8.31 21.43
C ILE A 108 -38.42 -8.07 22.11
N VAL A 109 -38.13 -6.84 22.55
CA VAL A 109 -36.90 -6.52 23.29
C VAL A 109 -36.85 -7.27 24.63
N GLY A 110 -37.98 -7.38 25.33
CA GLY A 110 -38.09 -8.16 26.57
C GLY A 110 -37.84 -9.66 26.36
N LEU A 111 -38.37 -10.25 25.29
CA LEU A 111 -38.13 -11.65 24.95
C LEU A 111 -36.66 -11.92 24.54
N CYS A 112 -36.05 -11.01 23.78
CA CYS A 112 -34.65 -11.15 23.39
C CYS A 112 -33.70 -11.03 24.60
N LEU A 113 -33.93 -10.07 25.50
CA LEU A 113 -33.13 -9.92 26.72
C LEU A 113 -33.32 -11.11 27.68
N GLY A 114 -34.55 -11.63 27.79
CA GLY A 114 -34.84 -12.84 28.56
C GLY A 114 -34.13 -14.08 28.01
N ALA A 115 -34.14 -14.27 26.69
CA ALA A 115 -33.45 -15.40 26.05
C ALA A 115 -31.92 -15.34 26.23
N VAL A 116 -31.32 -14.15 26.14
CA VAL A 116 -29.89 -13.94 26.38
C VAL A 116 -29.51 -14.24 27.84
N ALA A 117 -30.34 -13.81 28.80
CA ALA A 117 -30.12 -14.11 30.21
C ALA A 117 -30.19 -15.61 30.52
N VAL A 118 -31.15 -16.34 29.92
CA VAL A 118 -31.28 -17.79 30.08
C VAL A 118 -30.09 -18.53 29.45
N LEU A 119 -29.62 -18.08 28.27
CA LEU A 119 -28.42 -18.66 27.63
C LEU A 119 -27.16 -18.40 28.45
N ALA A 120 -26.98 -17.19 28.98
CA ALA A 120 -25.83 -16.86 29.83
C ALA A 120 -25.82 -17.69 31.12
N LEU A 121 -26.97 -17.86 31.79
CA LEU A 121 -27.09 -18.72 32.96
C LEU A 121 -26.86 -20.20 32.64
N GLY A 122 -27.31 -20.66 31.46
CA GLY A 122 -27.04 -22.01 30.96
C GLY A 122 -25.55 -22.27 30.74
N VAL A 123 -24.83 -21.33 30.14
CA VAL A 123 -23.38 -21.43 29.93
C VAL A 123 -22.62 -21.46 31.26
N VAL A 124 -22.99 -20.62 32.23
CA VAL A 124 -22.37 -20.61 33.57
C VAL A 124 -22.62 -21.93 34.31
N ALA A 125 -23.83 -22.51 34.19
CA ALA A 125 -24.14 -23.81 34.77
C ALA A 125 -23.33 -24.95 34.12
N ILE A 126 -23.19 -24.96 32.79
CA ILE A 126 -22.40 -25.96 32.06
C ILE A 126 -20.91 -25.87 32.42
N VAL A 127 -20.35 -24.66 32.53
CA VAL A 127 -18.95 -24.45 32.95
C VAL A 127 -18.73 -24.86 34.40
N SER A 128 -19.71 -24.66 35.28
CA SER A 128 -19.62 -25.05 36.68
C SER A 128 -19.76 -26.57 36.89
N LEU A 129 -20.54 -27.25 36.04
CA LEU A 129 -20.73 -28.70 36.11
C LEU A 129 -19.60 -29.49 35.42
N ASN A 130 -18.87 -28.88 34.48
CA ASN A 130 -17.71 -29.50 33.82
C ASN A 130 -16.36 -29.23 34.51
N ARG A 131 -16.33 -28.50 35.63
CA ARG A 131 -15.13 -28.43 36.48
C ARG A 131 -15.05 -29.69 37.33
N GLY A 132 -14.36 -30.71 36.80
CA GLY A 132 -13.92 -31.86 37.60
C GLY A 132 -13.04 -31.43 38.78
N PRO A 133 -12.96 -32.23 39.85
CA PRO A 133 -12.14 -31.90 41.01
C PRO A 133 -10.68 -31.76 40.59
N GLY A 134 -10.09 -30.59 40.84
CA GLY A 134 -8.67 -30.33 40.60
C GLY A 134 -7.79 -31.29 41.42
N PRO A 135 -6.58 -31.61 40.95
CA PRO A 135 -5.69 -32.49 41.68
C PRO A 135 -5.28 -31.84 43.00
N SER A 136 -5.57 -32.54 44.09
CA SER A 136 -5.01 -32.30 45.40
C SER A 136 -3.49 -32.51 45.34
N ASN A 137 -2.73 -31.47 45.68
CA ASN A 137 -1.27 -31.54 45.85
C ASN A 137 -0.94 -32.48 47.02
N ALA A 138 -0.66 -33.75 46.70
CA ALA A 138 0.04 -34.67 47.56
C ALA A 138 1.54 -34.38 47.50
N GLY A 139 2.15 -34.30 48.68
CA GLY A 139 3.47 -33.71 48.89
C GLY A 139 4.64 -34.40 48.18
N TYR A 140 5.64 -33.59 47.87
CA TYR A 140 7.01 -34.06 47.68
C TYR A 140 7.88 -33.46 48.78
N GLN A 141 8.42 -34.36 49.59
CA GLN A 141 9.42 -34.10 50.62
C GLN A 141 10.70 -33.60 49.97
N ALA A 142 11.33 -32.63 50.63
CA ALA A 142 12.65 -32.10 50.28
C ALA A 142 13.72 -33.20 50.38
N ALA A 143 14.49 -33.39 49.32
CA ALA A 143 15.74 -34.17 49.34
C ALA A 143 16.92 -33.23 49.68
N PRO A 144 17.93 -33.71 50.43
CA PRO A 144 19.04 -32.90 50.94
C PRO A 144 20.11 -32.59 49.88
N PRO A 145 20.94 -31.55 50.07
CA PRO A 145 21.98 -31.17 49.12
C PRO A 145 23.21 -32.10 49.20
N SER A 146 23.69 -32.56 48.04
CA SER A 146 24.98 -33.23 47.89
C SER A 146 26.13 -32.21 47.87
N PRO A 147 27.30 -32.54 48.44
CA PRO A 147 28.39 -31.59 48.65
C PRO A 147 29.22 -31.32 47.38
N SER A 148 29.49 -30.04 47.12
CA SER A 148 30.46 -29.58 46.14
C SER A 148 31.88 -29.86 46.63
N SER A 149 32.57 -30.80 45.99
CA SER A 149 33.99 -31.05 46.23
C SER A 149 34.85 -30.00 45.52
N ALA A 150 35.62 -29.27 46.31
CA ALA A 150 36.67 -28.38 45.85
C ALA A 150 37.84 -29.21 45.30
N TYR A 151 38.24 -28.93 44.06
CA TYR A 151 39.55 -29.33 43.55
C TYR A 151 40.36 -28.07 43.22
N GLN A 152 41.46 -27.94 43.95
CA GLN A 152 42.49 -26.91 43.84
C GLN A 152 43.31 -27.09 42.56
N LEU A 153 43.61 -25.97 41.89
CA LEU A 153 44.63 -25.88 40.84
C LEU A 153 46.02 -25.62 41.50
N PRO A 154 47.12 -26.18 40.95
CA PRO A 154 48.47 -26.00 41.47
C PRO A 154 49.09 -24.63 41.10
N PRO A 155 50.16 -24.20 41.80
CA PRO A 155 50.65 -22.84 41.72
C PRO A 155 51.58 -22.63 40.52
N THR A 156 51.46 -21.49 39.84
CA THR A 156 52.46 -21.01 38.89
C THR A 156 53.25 -19.86 39.51
N SER A 157 54.53 -20.14 39.75
CA SER A 157 55.54 -19.20 40.20
C SER A 157 55.80 -18.11 39.14
N GLY A 158 55.97 -16.88 39.62
CA GLY A 158 56.24 -15.72 38.78
C GLY A 158 57.66 -15.65 38.21
N SER A 159 57.78 -14.90 37.11
CA SER A 159 58.99 -14.17 36.73
C SER A 159 58.65 -13.01 35.80
N SER A 160 58.75 -11.81 36.39
CA SER A 160 59.38 -10.59 35.86
C SER A 160 59.42 -10.31 34.34
N ALA A 161 58.76 -9.22 33.93
CA ALA A 161 59.39 -8.00 33.37
C ALA A 161 58.32 -6.96 32.98
N PRO A 162 58.50 -5.65 33.25
CA PRO A 162 57.64 -4.62 32.68
C PRO A 162 58.25 -4.10 31.37
N SER A 163 57.49 -4.18 30.27
CA SER A 163 57.82 -3.45 29.04
C SER A 163 56.64 -2.56 28.69
N SER A 164 56.80 -1.27 28.97
CA SER A 164 55.87 -0.21 28.61
C SER A 164 56.05 0.10 27.12
N ALA A 165 55.07 -0.26 26.29
CA ALA A 165 54.92 0.25 24.94
C ALA A 165 53.44 0.63 24.71
N PRO A 166 53.13 1.85 24.29
CA PRO A 166 51.76 2.23 23.95
C PRO A 166 51.44 1.70 22.54
N ALA A 167 50.67 0.62 22.46
CA ALA A 167 50.09 0.17 21.20
C ALA A 167 48.79 0.95 20.95
N SER A 168 48.87 1.95 20.07
CA SER A 168 47.71 2.51 19.37
C SER A 168 46.94 1.39 18.68
N PRO A 169 45.61 1.29 18.81
CA PRO A 169 44.84 0.45 17.92
C PRO A 169 44.84 1.12 16.55
N SER A 170 45.69 0.61 15.66
CA SER A 170 45.58 0.82 14.23
C SER A 170 44.29 0.13 13.80
N GLU A 171 43.20 0.89 13.67
CA GLU A 171 42.01 0.47 12.93
C GLU A 171 42.44 0.13 11.50
N SER A 172 42.72 -1.14 11.24
CA SER A 172 42.65 -1.66 9.88
C SER A 172 41.22 -1.42 9.40
N PRO A 173 41.02 -0.74 8.26
CA PRO A 173 39.70 -0.67 7.67
C PRO A 173 39.31 -2.10 7.31
N SER A 174 38.41 -2.68 8.10
CA SER A 174 37.71 -3.89 7.73
C SER A 174 37.02 -3.55 6.42
N THR A 175 37.57 -4.03 5.31
CA THR A 175 36.90 -3.98 4.01
C THR A 175 35.50 -4.52 4.24
N SER A 176 34.50 -3.63 4.24
CA SER A 176 33.10 -4.00 4.44
C SER A 176 32.77 -5.02 3.36
N ALA A 177 32.72 -6.29 3.75
CA ALA A 177 32.03 -7.27 2.94
C ALA A 177 30.64 -6.70 2.73
N THR A 178 30.27 -6.42 1.47
CA THR A 178 28.94 -5.90 1.14
C THR A 178 27.94 -6.84 1.78
N ALA A 179 27.26 -6.36 2.83
CA ALA A 179 26.25 -7.13 3.53
C ALA A 179 25.22 -7.57 2.49
N GLY A 180 24.89 -8.87 2.48
CA GLY A 180 23.87 -9.40 1.58
C GLY A 180 22.51 -8.71 1.77
N PRO A 181 21.51 -9.02 0.94
CA PRO A 181 20.19 -8.43 1.05
C PRO A 181 19.62 -8.57 2.46
N HIS A 182 19.10 -7.49 3.04
CA HIS A 182 18.58 -7.48 4.41
C HIS A 182 17.49 -6.42 4.59
N LYS A 183 16.55 -6.69 5.50
CA LYS A 183 15.50 -5.75 5.89
C LYS A 183 16.10 -4.53 6.61
N ILE A 184 15.50 -3.36 6.43
CA ILE A 184 15.92 -2.11 7.08
C ILE A 184 14.77 -1.64 8.00
N LEU A 185 14.93 -1.84 9.32
CA LEU A 185 13.88 -1.56 10.30
C LEU A 185 13.80 -0.06 10.62
N LYS A 186 13.28 0.70 9.67
CA LYS A 186 13.08 2.15 9.73
C LYS A 186 11.68 2.54 9.26
N LEU A 187 11.24 3.73 9.65
CA LEU A 187 9.93 4.28 9.29
C LEU A 187 10.11 5.51 8.39
N ALA A 188 9.93 6.72 8.92
CA ALA A 188 9.99 7.97 8.15
C ALA A 188 11.32 8.20 7.41
N ASP A 189 12.44 7.71 7.96
CA ASP A 189 13.79 7.85 7.42
C ASP A 189 14.25 6.60 6.63
N HIS A 190 13.32 5.71 6.25
CA HIS A 190 13.65 4.51 5.49
C HIS A 190 14.23 4.87 4.10
N PRO A 191 15.35 4.27 3.64
CA PRO A 191 16.03 4.66 2.39
C PRO A 191 15.14 4.67 1.14
N ILE A 192 14.25 3.69 0.99
CA ILE A 192 13.32 3.65 -0.15
C ILE A 192 12.41 4.87 -0.21
N LEU A 193 12.14 5.55 0.91
CA LEU A 193 11.24 6.71 1.01
C LEU A 193 11.98 8.06 0.86
N GLN A 194 13.30 8.05 0.65
CA GLN A 194 14.10 9.28 0.63
C GLN A 194 14.42 9.80 -0.78
N ASP A 195 14.32 8.96 -1.81
CA ASP A 195 14.55 9.40 -3.19
C ASP A 195 13.25 9.93 -3.80
N PRO A 196 13.13 11.26 -4.05
CA PRO A 196 11.92 11.85 -4.60
C PRO A 196 11.67 11.44 -6.05
N ASN A 197 12.64 10.84 -6.75
CA ASN A 197 12.49 10.39 -8.13
C ASN A 197 12.29 8.88 -8.25
N ALA A 198 12.39 8.15 -7.14
CA ALA A 198 12.19 6.72 -7.13
C ALA A 198 10.70 6.36 -7.25
N GLY A 199 10.40 5.35 -8.06
CA GLY A 199 9.04 4.93 -8.37
C GLY A 199 9.03 3.63 -9.17
N LEU A 200 7.83 3.09 -9.41
CA LEU A 200 7.69 1.89 -10.22
C LEU A 200 7.95 2.19 -11.69
N GLN A 201 8.58 1.27 -12.41
CA GLN A 201 8.70 1.40 -13.85
C GLN A 201 7.33 1.20 -14.51
N ASN A 202 6.99 2.04 -15.49
CA ASN A 202 5.81 1.84 -16.31
C ASN A 202 5.96 0.55 -17.11
N ARG A 203 5.04 -0.40 -16.91
CA ARG A 203 5.11 -1.74 -17.53
C ARG A 203 3.72 -2.19 -17.98
N VAL A 204 3.72 -3.08 -18.98
CA VAL A 204 2.52 -3.80 -19.43
C VAL A 204 2.19 -4.85 -18.38
N CYS A 205 0.92 -4.97 -18.02
CA CYS A 205 0.39 -6.08 -17.24
C CYS A 205 -0.82 -6.68 -17.94
N ASP A 206 -0.77 -7.99 -18.17
CA ASP A 206 -1.82 -8.75 -18.82
C ASP A 206 -2.51 -9.66 -17.80
N LEU A 207 -3.77 -9.33 -17.53
CA LEU A 207 -4.67 -10.04 -16.63
C LEU A 207 -5.74 -10.75 -17.46
N PRO A 208 -6.13 -11.99 -17.11
CA PRO A 208 -7.28 -12.63 -17.73
C PRO A 208 -8.56 -11.81 -17.45
N PRO A 209 -9.62 -11.96 -18.28
CA PRO A 209 -10.90 -11.33 -18.00
C PRO A 209 -11.42 -11.73 -16.62
N TRP A 210 -12.00 -10.78 -15.91
CA TRP A 210 -12.63 -11.06 -14.63
C TRP A 210 -13.87 -11.92 -14.80
N ALA A 211 -13.99 -12.93 -13.94
CA ALA A 211 -15.21 -13.69 -13.74
C ALA A 211 -15.48 -13.78 -12.23
N SER A 212 -16.71 -13.46 -11.82
CA SER A 212 -17.15 -13.54 -10.42
C SER A 212 -17.41 -14.99 -10.00
N THR A 213 -16.39 -15.83 -10.12
CA THR A 213 -16.32 -17.22 -9.64
C THR A 213 -15.00 -17.42 -8.91
N GLN A 214 -14.92 -18.46 -8.08
CA GLN A 214 -13.67 -18.83 -7.40
C GLN A 214 -12.50 -18.96 -8.39
N ASP A 215 -12.66 -19.78 -9.42
CA ASP A 215 -11.61 -20.05 -10.42
C ASP A 215 -11.25 -18.79 -11.23
N GLY A 216 -12.24 -17.93 -11.51
CA GLY A 216 -12.03 -16.67 -12.22
C GLY A 216 -11.19 -15.69 -11.40
N ALA A 217 -11.50 -15.55 -10.11
CA ALA A 217 -10.73 -14.75 -9.18
C ALA A 217 -9.30 -15.32 -9.01
N GLU A 218 -9.15 -16.63 -8.86
CA GLU A 218 -7.85 -17.29 -8.73
C GLU A 218 -6.95 -17.03 -9.96
N ALA A 219 -7.49 -17.21 -11.17
CA ALA A 219 -6.76 -16.91 -12.39
C ALA A 219 -6.35 -15.43 -12.49
N PHE A 220 -7.27 -14.52 -12.14
CA PHE A 220 -7.03 -13.08 -12.15
C PHE A 220 -5.92 -12.68 -11.17
N PHE A 221 -5.99 -13.10 -9.91
CA PHE A 221 -5.02 -12.72 -8.89
C PHE A 221 -3.68 -13.43 -9.07
N THR A 222 -3.65 -14.64 -9.63
CA THR A 222 -2.40 -15.30 -10.00
C THR A 222 -1.64 -14.51 -11.07
N ALA A 223 -2.34 -13.97 -12.08
CA ALA A 223 -1.73 -13.10 -13.07
C ALA A 223 -1.32 -11.75 -12.47
N ALA A 224 -2.19 -11.15 -11.64
CA ALA A 224 -1.90 -9.89 -10.97
C ALA A 224 -0.66 -9.98 -10.06
N SER A 225 -0.50 -11.09 -9.33
CA SER A 225 0.68 -11.32 -8.47
C SER A 225 1.96 -11.26 -9.27
N LYS A 226 2.00 -11.90 -10.45
CA LYS A 226 3.18 -11.86 -11.33
C LYS A 226 3.50 -10.44 -11.82
N CYS A 227 2.47 -9.64 -12.11
CA CYS A 227 2.68 -8.23 -12.47
C CYS A 227 3.23 -7.42 -11.29
N LEU A 228 2.71 -7.65 -10.08
CA LEU A 228 3.18 -7.01 -8.85
C LEU A 228 4.63 -7.40 -8.53
N ASP A 229 4.99 -8.68 -8.65
CA ASP A 229 6.36 -9.17 -8.50
C ASP A 229 7.30 -8.50 -9.50
N ALA A 230 6.88 -8.41 -10.77
CA ALA A 230 7.67 -7.77 -11.83
C ALA A 230 7.79 -6.26 -11.67
N ALA A 231 6.89 -5.61 -10.93
CA ALA A 231 6.95 -4.19 -10.63
C ALA A 231 7.82 -3.90 -9.41
N TRP A 232 7.61 -4.62 -8.31
CA TRP A 232 8.26 -4.37 -7.01
C TRP A 232 9.59 -5.08 -6.82
N GLY A 233 9.78 -6.27 -7.37
CA GLY A 233 11.00 -7.06 -7.19
C GLY A 233 12.26 -6.29 -7.58
N PRO A 234 12.39 -5.83 -8.85
CA PRO A 234 13.55 -5.06 -9.28
C PRO A 234 13.74 -3.75 -8.49
N PHE A 235 12.64 -3.13 -8.06
CA PHE A 235 12.69 -1.92 -7.24
C PHE A 235 13.33 -2.23 -5.88
N LEU A 236 12.81 -3.21 -5.14
CA LEU A 236 13.28 -3.58 -3.80
C LEU A 236 14.72 -4.12 -3.83
N GLU A 237 15.05 -4.96 -4.82
CA GLU A 237 16.41 -5.48 -5.02
C GLU A 237 17.42 -4.35 -5.30
N SER A 238 17.02 -3.27 -5.98
CA SER A 238 17.90 -2.12 -6.22
C SER A 238 18.31 -1.38 -4.93
N TYR A 239 17.54 -1.54 -3.86
CA TYR A 239 17.85 -1.05 -2.51
C TYR A 239 18.52 -2.12 -1.62
N ASN A 240 18.97 -3.24 -2.21
CA ASN A 240 19.58 -4.38 -1.49
C ASN A 240 18.63 -5.00 -0.44
N LEU A 241 17.33 -5.04 -0.72
CA LEU A 241 16.32 -5.67 0.13
C LEU A 241 16.10 -7.15 -0.26
N PRO A 242 15.72 -8.03 0.69
CA PRO A 242 15.64 -9.47 0.48
C PRO A 242 14.30 -9.88 -0.17
N PHE A 243 14.05 -9.42 -1.40
CA PHE A 243 12.81 -9.71 -2.09
C PHE A 243 12.64 -11.20 -2.41
N THR A 244 11.49 -11.73 -2.04
CA THR A 244 10.98 -13.04 -2.47
C THR A 244 9.49 -12.89 -2.74
N PRO A 245 8.94 -13.38 -3.86
CA PRO A 245 7.50 -13.31 -4.11
C PRO A 245 6.68 -13.93 -2.96
N PRO A 246 5.54 -13.33 -2.60
CA PRO A 246 4.65 -13.91 -1.61
C PRO A 246 3.96 -15.15 -2.17
N ALA A 247 3.71 -16.14 -1.31
CA ALA A 247 2.88 -17.29 -1.64
C ALA A 247 1.41 -16.86 -1.72
N LEU A 248 0.70 -17.28 -2.76
CA LEU A 248 -0.69 -16.92 -2.99
C LEU A 248 -1.63 -18.08 -2.64
N HIS A 249 -2.65 -17.79 -1.84
CA HIS A 249 -3.59 -18.76 -1.30
C HIS A 249 -5.04 -18.31 -1.54
N PHE A 250 -5.92 -19.27 -1.79
CA PHE A 250 -7.35 -19.00 -2.07
C PHE A 250 -8.28 -19.80 -1.14
N PRO A 251 -8.38 -19.45 0.16
CA PRO A 251 -9.22 -20.17 1.10
C PRO A 251 -10.71 -20.14 0.73
N THR A 252 -11.41 -21.26 0.91
CA THR A 252 -12.85 -21.40 0.58
C THR A 252 -13.77 -21.49 1.80
N GLY A 253 -13.17 -21.73 2.98
CA GLY A 253 -13.86 -21.83 4.26
C GLY A 253 -14.39 -20.49 4.77
N PRO A 254 -15.23 -20.50 5.83
CA PRO A 254 -15.64 -19.29 6.53
C PRO A 254 -14.50 -18.67 7.36
N SER A 255 -13.43 -19.42 7.58
CA SER A 255 -12.19 -18.98 8.22
C SER A 255 -11.00 -19.76 7.65
N PHE A 256 -9.79 -19.27 7.90
CA PHE A 256 -8.53 -19.93 7.54
C PHE A 256 -7.44 -19.60 8.56
N ASP A 257 -6.49 -20.51 8.75
CA ASP A 257 -5.38 -20.35 9.68
C ASP A 257 -4.14 -19.78 8.98
N THR A 258 -3.46 -18.87 9.67
CA THR A 258 -2.22 -18.22 9.23
C THR A 258 -1.22 -18.17 10.39
N GLU A 259 0.03 -17.80 10.11
CA GLU A 259 1.04 -17.55 11.15
C GLU A 259 0.64 -16.37 12.07
N CYS A 260 -0.16 -15.44 11.55
CA CYS A 260 -0.72 -14.30 12.28
C CYS A 260 -2.01 -14.65 13.05
N GLY A 261 -2.49 -15.90 12.99
CA GLY A 261 -3.67 -16.40 13.68
C GLY A 261 -4.81 -16.84 12.74
N THR A 262 -5.95 -17.20 13.33
CA THR A 262 -7.15 -17.62 12.59
C THR A 262 -7.92 -16.40 12.10
N ILE A 263 -8.11 -16.31 10.78
CA ILE A 263 -8.78 -15.20 10.13
C ILE A 263 -10.19 -15.61 9.73
N GLN A 264 -11.18 -14.80 10.12
CA GLN A 264 -12.57 -14.97 9.69
C GLN A 264 -12.76 -14.30 8.33
N VAL A 265 -13.37 -15.02 7.39
CA VAL A 265 -13.72 -14.47 6.08
C VAL A 265 -14.98 -13.61 6.22
N GLY A 266 -14.90 -12.37 5.77
CA GLY A 266 -16.04 -11.45 5.83
C GLY A 266 -15.78 -10.14 5.11
N ILE A 267 -16.75 -9.23 5.19
CA ILE A 267 -16.69 -7.90 4.56
C ILE A 267 -15.47 -7.10 5.03
N ALA A 268 -15.10 -7.25 6.31
CA ALA A 268 -13.94 -6.59 6.90
C ALA A 268 -12.59 -7.23 6.52
N THR A 269 -12.60 -8.43 5.91
CA THR A 269 -11.39 -9.18 5.54
C THR A 269 -11.56 -9.80 4.16
N ALA A 270 -11.51 -8.93 3.15
CA ALA A 270 -11.71 -9.31 1.75
C ALA A 270 -10.48 -10.01 1.14
N ALA A 271 -9.29 -9.60 1.57
CA ALA A 271 -8.01 -10.25 1.34
C ALA A 271 -7.14 -10.01 2.59
N TYR A 272 -6.01 -10.70 2.71
CA TYR A 272 -5.16 -10.60 3.88
C TYR A 272 -3.70 -10.95 3.56
N TYR A 273 -2.77 -10.13 4.07
CA TYR A 273 -1.34 -10.42 4.07
C TYR A 273 -0.83 -10.85 5.44
N CYS A 274 0.02 -11.88 5.49
CA CYS A 274 0.77 -12.28 6.68
C CYS A 274 2.13 -12.89 6.32
N GLU A 275 3.21 -12.32 6.87
CA GLU A 275 4.63 -12.71 6.74
C GLU A 275 5.19 -12.81 5.31
N ASN A 276 4.74 -13.77 4.50
CA ASN A 276 5.06 -13.85 3.08
C ASN A 276 3.92 -14.52 2.30
N ASN A 277 2.69 -14.39 2.80
CA ASN A 277 1.52 -15.08 2.30
C ASN A 277 0.41 -14.08 2.01
N LEU A 278 -0.14 -14.13 0.79
CA LEU A 278 -1.34 -13.43 0.37
C LEU A 278 -2.51 -14.41 0.35
N TYR A 279 -3.57 -14.09 1.07
CA TYR A 279 -4.80 -14.87 1.13
C TYR A 279 -5.93 -14.10 0.47
N VAL A 280 -6.58 -14.72 -0.52
CA VAL A 280 -7.69 -14.09 -1.25
C VAL A 280 -8.91 -15.00 -1.23
N PRO A 281 -9.68 -15.01 -0.12
CA PRO A 281 -10.90 -15.81 -0.05
C PRO A 281 -11.99 -15.18 -0.93
N PHE A 282 -12.46 -15.91 -1.95
CA PHE A 282 -13.45 -15.39 -2.89
C PHE A 282 -14.72 -14.83 -2.22
N LYS A 283 -15.18 -15.48 -1.14
CA LYS A 283 -16.35 -15.03 -0.36
C LYS A 283 -16.15 -13.66 0.30
N GLY A 284 -14.91 -13.25 0.57
CA GLY A 284 -14.57 -11.94 1.14
C GLY A 284 -14.62 -10.80 0.10
N LEU A 285 -14.54 -11.12 -1.20
CA LEU A 285 -14.44 -10.12 -2.27
C LEU A 285 -15.75 -9.34 -2.51
N GLN A 286 -16.87 -9.74 -1.91
CA GLN A 286 -18.15 -9.05 -2.04
C GLN A 286 -18.57 -8.89 -3.52
N THR A 287 -18.48 -9.97 -4.30
CA THR A 287 -18.76 -9.96 -5.74
C THR A 287 -20.19 -9.59 -6.09
N ASP A 288 -21.14 -9.80 -5.16
CA ASP A 288 -22.52 -9.33 -5.31
C ASP A 288 -22.65 -7.80 -5.24
N GLN A 289 -21.79 -7.13 -4.46
CA GLN A 289 -21.77 -5.67 -4.32
C GLN A 289 -21.00 -5.01 -5.47
N TYR A 290 -19.79 -5.50 -5.75
CA TYR A 290 -18.89 -4.87 -6.72
C TYR A 290 -19.08 -5.37 -8.15
N GLY A 291 -19.75 -6.51 -8.37
CA GLY A 291 -20.05 -7.02 -9.70
C GLY A 291 -18.82 -7.17 -10.60
N ASN A 292 -18.95 -6.82 -11.88
CA ASN A 292 -17.84 -6.87 -12.83
C ASN A 292 -17.02 -5.57 -12.83
N ASN A 293 -16.38 -5.24 -11.71
CA ASN A 293 -15.48 -4.10 -11.58
C ASN A 293 -14.05 -4.53 -11.18
N PRO A 294 -13.27 -5.15 -12.10
CA PRO A 294 -11.97 -5.71 -11.77
C PRO A 294 -10.93 -4.73 -11.25
N GLY A 295 -11.08 -3.44 -11.55
CA GLY A 295 -10.21 -2.41 -10.97
C GLY A 295 -10.30 -2.33 -9.45
N VAL A 296 -11.50 -2.55 -8.88
CA VAL A 296 -11.72 -2.54 -7.42
C VAL A 296 -10.99 -3.70 -6.76
N TYR A 297 -11.13 -4.90 -7.33
CA TYR A 297 -10.45 -6.10 -6.83
C TYR A 297 -8.93 -6.01 -6.98
N LEU A 298 -8.46 -5.45 -8.09
CA LEU A 298 -7.03 -5.24 -8.32
C LEU A 298 -6.43 -4.24 -7.32
N ALA A 299 -7.13 -3.15 -7.02
CA ALA A 299 -6.67 -2.16 -6.04
C ALA A 299 -6.61 -2.75 -4.62
N LEU A 300 -7.61 -3.55 -4.22
CA LEU A 300 -7.57 -4.32 -2.96
C LEU A 300 -6.37 -5.27 -2.93
N PHE A 301 -6.15 -6.05 -3.99
CA PHE A 301 -5.04 -7.00 -4.02
C PHE A 301 -3.67 -6.31 -4.02
N ALA A 302 -3.54 -5.19 -4.73
CA ALA A 302 -2.33 -4.38 -4.72
C ALA A 302 -2.09 -3.69 -3.36
N HIS A 303 -3.14 -3.44 -2.56
CA HIS A 303 -3.01 -2.96 -1.18
C HIS A 303 -2.39 -4.05 -0.29
N GLU A 304 -2.90 -5.28 -0.34
CA GLU A 304 -2.31 -6.40 0.41
C GLU A 304 -0.86 -6.67 -0.02
N TYR A 305 -0.57 -6.56 -1.32
CA TYR A 305 0.80 -6.62 -1.82
C TYR A 305 1.65 -5.44 -1.31
N GLY A 306 1.05 -4.28 -1.04
CA GLY A 306 1.70 -3.16 -0.35
C GLY A 306 2.22 -3.54 1.04
N HIS A 307 1.51 -4.39 1.78
CA HIS A 307 2.04 -4.95 3.03
C HIS A 307 3.23 -5.88 2.79
N HIS A 308 3.23 -6.66 1.72
CA HIS A 308 4.41 -7.44 1.32
C HIS A 308 5.63 -6.54 1.05
N VAL A 309 5.44 -5.42 0.38
CA VAL A 309 6.50 -4.42 0.16
C VAL A 309 7.02 -3.87 1.50
N GLN A 310 6.13 -3.55 2.43
CA GLN A 310 6.51 -3.09 3.78
C GLN A 310 7.30 -4.15 4.56
N GLU A 311 6.90 -5.41 4.43
CA GLU A 311 7.52 -6.56 5.09
C GLU A 311 8.94 -6.80 4.56
N VAL A 312 9.10 -6.88 3.24
CA VAL A 312 10.42 -7.03 2.59
C VAL A 312 11.34 -5.83 2.91
N ALA A 313 10.78 -4.63 2.99
CA ALA A 313 11.54 -3.44 3.37
C ALA A 313 11.96 -3.44 4.87
N GLY A 314 11.23 -4.14 5.74
CA GLY A 314 11.39 -4.05 7.21
C GLY A 314 10.60 -2.91 7.85
N ILE A 315 9.78 -2.20 7.07
CA ILE A 315 8.86 -1.16 7.55
C ILE A 315 7.75 -1.78 8.39
N MET A 316 7.20 -2.93 7.95
CA MET A 316 6.14 -3.64 8.67
C MET A 316 6.59 -4.02 10.09
N ASP A 317 7.78 -4.61 10.20
CA ASP A 317 8.42 -4.98 11.47
C ASP A 317 8.60 -3.75 12.38
N ALA A 318 9.15 -2.66 11.84
CA ALA A 318 9.37 -1.43 12.58
C ALA A 318 8.04 -0.80 13.08
N ALA A 319 6.99 -0.85 12.26
CA ALA A 319 5.67 -0.33 12.63
C ALA A 319 5.03 -1.18 13.74
N TRP A 320 5.04 -2.51 13.61
CA TRP A 320 4.48 -3.41 14.62
C TRP A 320 5.22 -3.31 15.97
N GLN A 321 6.54 -3.12 15.96
CA GLN A 321 7.29 -2.85 17.19
C GLN A 321 6.77 -1.60 17.92
N LYS A 322 6.45 -0.52 17.20
CA LYS A 322 5.86 0.70 17.79
C LYS A 322 4.43 0.47 18.27
N ILE A 323 3.61 -0.22 17.48
CA ILE A 323 2.21 -0.56 17.82
C ILE A 323 2.18 -1.39 19.11
N TYR A 324 2.99 -2.43 19.23
CA TYR A 324 3.01 -3.28 20.43
C TYR A 324 3.56 -2.56 21.65
N ALA A 325 4.59 -1.72 21.49
CA ALA A 325 5.12 -0.92 22.59
C ALA A 325 4.10 0.08 23.15
N ALA A 326 3.28 0.67 22.28
CA ALA A 326 2.22 1.60 22.67
C ALA A 326 0.92 0.90 23.13
N GLY A 327 0.73 -0.36 22.77
CA GLY A 327 -0.54 -1.08 22.87
C GLY A 327 -1.39 -0.88 21.62
N GLN A 328 -1.89 -1.98 21.03
CA GLN A 328 -2.57 -1.95 19.72
C GLN A 328 -3.77 -1.00 19.64
N ASN A 329 -4.53 -0.90 20.73
CA ASN A 329 -5.75 -0.08 20.80
C ASN A 329 -5.51 1.29 21.46
N SER A 330 -4.27 1.67 21.77
CA SER A 330 -3.99 3.00 22.28
C SER A 330 -4.08 4.03 21.15
N PRO A 331 -4.30 5.32 21.46
CA PRO A 331 -4.29 6.38 20.45
C PRO A 331 -3.02 6.36 19.59
N GLU A 332 -1.86 6.11 20.19
CA GLU A 332 -0.57 6.04 19.50
C GLU A 332 -0.43 4.76 18.67
N GLY A 333 -0.93 3.62 19.16
CA GLY A 333 -0.96 2.36 18.41
C GLY A 333 -1.85 2.45 17.17
N LEU A 334 -3.05 3.03 17.32
CA LEU A 334 -3.97 3.27 16.22
C LEU A 334 -3.42 4.28 15.20
N ASP A 335 -2.74 5.35 15.64
CA ASP A 335 -2.06 6.28 14.74
C ASP A 335 -1.01 5.58 13.88
N MET A 336 -0.17 4.75 14.51
CA MET A 336 0.83 3.97 13.79
C MET A 336 0.18 2.96 12.83
N SER A 337 -0.93 2.34 13.23
CA SER A 337 -1.70 1.46 12.35
C SER A 337 -2.19 2.20 11.11
N ARG A 338 -2.83 3.38 11.28
CA ARG A 338 -3.31 4.20 10.16
C ARG A 338 -2.19 4.55 9.18
N ARG A 339 -1.00 4.94 9.68
CA ARG A 339 0.16 5.23 8.83
C ARG A 339 0.60 4.02 8.00
N LYS A 340 0.67 2.85 8.63
CA LYS A 340 1.01 1.59 7.97
C LYS A 340 -0.01 1.25 6.88
N GLU A 341 -1.31 1.31 7.18
CA GLU A 341 -2.39 1.01 6.23
C GLU A 341 -2.44 2.01 5.06
N LEU A 342 -2.33 3.31 5.35
CA LEU A 342 -2.36 4.36 4.31
C LEU A 342 -1.14 4.30 3.38
N GLN A 343 0.00 3.80 3.86
CA GLN A 343 1.16 3.60 2.99
C GLN A 343 0.95 2.42 2.03
N ALA A 344 0.42 1.29 2.53
CA ALA A 344 0.03 0.17 1.66
C ALA A 344 -1.01 0.61 0.61
N GLN A 345 -1.92 1.49 1.03
CA GLN A 345 -2.90 2.12 0.14
C GLN A 345 -2.25 3.02 -0.93
N CYS A 346 -1.23 3.80 -0.57
CA CYS A 346 -0.45 4.58 -1.54
C CYS A 346 0.31 3.68 -2.53
N PHE A 347 0.89 2.57 -2.06
CA PHE A 347 1.57 1.57 -2.91
C PHE A 347 0.62 0.89 -3.90
N SER A 348 -0.63 0.59 -3.48
CA SER A 348 -1.69 0.14 -4.39
C SER A 348 -1.93 1.14 -5.52
N GLY A 349 -2.03 2.43 -5.17
CA GLY A 349 -2.15 3.51 -6.13
C GLY A 349 -1.00 3.54 -7.13
N MET A 350 0.25 3.51 -6.65
CA MET A 350 1.44 3.49 -7.49
C MET A 350 1.40 2.34 -8.51
N PHE A 351 1.01 1.14 -8.08
CA PHE A 351 0.90 0.00 -8.98
C PHE A 351 -0.11 0.27 -10.10
N LEU A 352 -1.34 0.71 -9.79
CA LEU A 352 -2.33 0.99 -10.83
C LEU A 352 -1.90 2.16 -11.74
N GLY A 353 -1.29 3.21 -11.19
CA GLY A 353 -0.77 4.35 -11.95
C GLY A 353 0.35 3.99 -12.93
N ALA A 354 1.23 3.06 -12.54
CA ALA A 354 2.33 2.61 -13.39
C ALA A 354 1.87 1.75 -14.59
N HIS A 355 0.72 1.06 -14.46
CA HIS A 355 0.27 0.07 -15.45
C HIS A 355 -0.95 0.51 -16.29
N VAL A 356 -1.70 1.53 -15.87
CA VAL A 356 -2.84 2.04 -16.64
C VAL A 356 -2.39 2.57 -18.01
N ASP A 357 -3.13 2.19 -19.06
CA ASP A 357 -2.94 2.64 -20.45
C ASP A 357 -1.52 2.37 -21.00
N ARG A 358 -0.89 1.27 -20.55
CA ARG A 358 0.41 0.81 -21.06
C ARG A 358 0.33 -0.19 -22.21
N GLY A 359 -0.88 -0.51 -22.69
CA GLY A 359 -1.11 -1.48 -23.76
C GLY A 359 -1.40 -2.91 -23.28
N GLY A 360 -1.49 -3.12 -21.96
CA GLY A 360 -1.99 -4.35 -21.36
C GLY A 360 -3.48 -4.31 -21.06
N THR A 361 -3.95 -5.19 -20.18
CA THR A 361 -5.39 -5.29 -19.86
C THR A 361 -5.85 -4.36 -18.74
N ILE A 362 -4.94 -3.70 -18.03
CA ILE A 362 -5.28 -2.63 -17.06
C ILE A 362 -5.68 -1.37 -17.83
N THR A 363 -6.98 -1.22 -18.05
CA THR A 363 -7.56 -0.10 -18.81
C THR A 363 -7.80 1.14 -17.95
N ARG A 364 -7.99 2.29 -18.60
CA ARG A 364 -8.48 3.51 -17.94
C ARG A 364 -9.80 3.31 -17.17
N ASP A 365 -10.72 2.48 -17.66
CA ASP A 365 -11.97 2.23 -16.93
C ASP A 365 -11.70 1.50 -15.61
N MET A 366 -10.89 0.44 -15.63
CA MET A 366 -10.46 -0.25 -14.39
C MET A 366 -9.82 0.72 -13.40
N TYR A 367 -8.90 1.56 -13.87
CA TYR A 367 -8.26 2.59 -13.04
C TYR A 367 -9.29 3.57 -12.45
N ASN A 368 -10.24 4.06 -13.23
CA ASN A 368 -11.27 4.98 -12.76
C ASN A 368 -12.23 4.33 -11.75
N LYS A 369 -12.56 3.04 -11.93
CA LYS A 369 -13.36 2.28 -10.96
C LYS A 369 -12.62 2.15 -9.64
N ALA A 370 -11.34 1.79 -9.67
CA ALA A 370 -10.49 1.78 -8.49
C ALA A 370 -10.44 3.17 -7.85
N TRP A 371 -10.15 4.23 -8.62
CA TRP A 371 -10.05 5.61 -8.13
C TRP A 371 -11.27 6.06 -7.34
N ASN A 372 -12.47 5.75 -7.82
CA ASN A 372 -13.73 6.18 -7.21
C ASN A 372 -14.10 5.33 -5.99
N ASP A 373 -13.79 4.04 -6.02
CA ASP A 373 -14.05 3.10 -4.95
C ASP A 373 -13.33 3.48 -3.64
N GLN A 374 -12.17 4.14 -3.72
CA GLN A 374 -11.39 4.53 -2.54
C GLN A 374 -12.12 5.50 -1.60
N GLU A 375 -13.07 6.29 -2.12
CA GLU A 375 -13.91 7.21 -1.30
C GLU A 375 -14.88 6.47 -0.37
N THR A 376 -15.05 5.17 -0.58
CA THR A 376 -15.98 4.33 0.17
C THR A 376 -15.28 3.36 1.12
N ARG A 377 -13.96 3.44 1.23
CA ARG A 377 -13.11 2.58 2.07
C ARG A 377 -12.44 3.38 3.17
N GLY A 378 -12.05 2.73 4.27
CA GLY A 378 -11.46 3.37 5.44
C GLY A 378 -12.39 3.37 6.65
N ASP A 379 -12.00 4.09 7.69
CA ASP A 379 -12.58 4.04 9.04
C ASP A 379 -14.06 4.43 9.09
N ASN A 380 -14.54 5.29 8.18
CA ASN A 380 -15.97 5.66 8.16
C ASN A 380 -16.84 4.48 7.71
N THR A 381 -16.27 3.54 6.94
CA THR A 381 -16.94 2.34 6.44
C THR A 381 -16.70 1.14 7.36
N SER A 382 -15.45 0.89 7.76
CA SER A 382 -15.07 -0.27 8.58
C SER A 382 -15.36 -0.09 10.08
N ARG A 383 -15.37 1.16 10.57
CA ARG A 383 -15.44 1.52 11.99
C ARG A 383 -14.28 0.97 12.85
N SER A 384 -13.12 0.75 12.24
CA SER A 384 -11.95 0.11 12.87
C SER A 384 -10.90 1.10 13.42
N HIS A 385 -10.92 2.37 13.00
CA HIS A 385 -10.06 3.47 13.50
C HIS A 385 -8.54 3.33 13.22
N ASP A 386 -8.19 2.38 12.35
CA ASP A 386 -6.84 1.88 12.07
C ASP A 386 -6.45 1.99 10.59
N HIS A 387 -7.34 2.47 9.71
CA HIS A 387 -7.08 2.67 8.26
C HIS A 387 -7.19 4.14 7.79
N GLY A 388 -7.51 5.07 8.70
CA GLY A 388 -7.74 6.48 8.37
C GLY A 388 -9.16 6.72 7.84
N THR A 389 -9.64 7.96 7.87
CA THR A 389 -10.95 8.28 7.27
C THR A 389 -10.97 7.96 5.77
N ASN A 390 -12.16 7.84 5.20
CA ASN A 390 -12.27 7.54 3.78
C ASN A 390 -11.62 8.61 2.89
N ALA A 391 -11.65 9.87 3.32
CA ALA A 391 -10.98 10.96 2.64
C ALA A 391 -9.45 10.75 2.62
N HIS A 392 -8.84 10.39 3.76
CA HIS A 392 -7.42 10.09 3.84
C HIS A 392 -7.06 8.84 3.04
N TYR A 393 -7.85 7.77 3.15
CA TYR A 393 -7.68 6.55 2.39
C TYR A 393 -7.66 6.80 0.87
N ALA A 394 -8.61 7.59 0.37
CA ALA A 394 -8.64 8.02 -1.02
C ALA A 394 -7.46 8.94 -1.38
N GLN A 395 -7.13 9.91 -0.52
CA GLN A 395 -6.03 10.85 -0.76
C GLN A 395 -4.69 10.13 -0.98
N TRP A 396 -4.33 9.19 -0.09
CA TRP A 396 -3.06 8.47 -0.17
C TRP A 396 -3.00 7.54 -1.37
N TRP A 397 -4.09 6.84 -1.70
CA TRP A 397 -4.15 6.06 -2.94
C TRP A 397 -3.91 6.93 -4.17
N ARG A 398 -4.55 8.11 -4.21
CA ARG A 398 -4.46 9.04 -5.34
C ARG A 398 -3.09 9.68 -5.48
N ALA A 399 -2.40 9.93 -4.38
CA ALA A 399 -1.02 10.42 -4.40
C ALA A 399 -0.13 9.40 -5.13
N GLY A 400 -0.14 8.14 -4.70
CA GLY A 400 0.58 7.06 -5.37
C GLY A 400 0.18 6.90 -6.84
N ALA A 401 -1.12 6.90 -7.12
CA ALA A 401 -1.66 6.65 -8.46
C ALA A 401 -1.40 7.77 -9.49
N LYS A 402 -1.22 9.01 -9.05
CA LYS A 402 -0.92 10.14 -9.94
C LYS A 402 0.56 10.28 -10.20
N ASP A 403 1.33 10.25 -9.13
CA ASP A 403 2.72 10.70 -9.16
C ASP A 403 3.70 9.54 -9.32
N ASN A 404 3.32 8.33 -8.88
CA ASN A 404 4.17 7.15 -8.88
C ASN A 404 5.58 7.45 -8.30
N ARG A 405 5.62 8.27 -7.24
CA ARG A 405 6.83 8.59 -6.47
C ARG A 405 6.71 7.95 -5.10
N ILE A 406 7.64 7.08 -4.76
CA ILE A 406 7.58 6.34 -3.49
C ILE A 406 7.77 7.25 -2.26
N ALA A 407 8.52 8.35 -2.41
CA ALA A 407 8.70 9.33 -1.34
C ALA A 407 7.38 10.02 -0.96
N ASP A 408 6.44 10.14 -1.91
CA ASP A 408 5.11 10.70 -1.66
C ASP A 408 4.22 9.73 -0.88
N CYS A 409 4.64 8.48 -0.68
CA CYS A 409 3.99 7.48 0.16
C CYS A 409 4.58 7.42 1.59
N ASN A 410 5.34 8.43 2.02
CA ASN A 410 5.92 8.48 3.36
C ASN A 410 4.92 8.97 4.42
N THR A 411 3.96 8.10 4.74
CA THR A 411 2.93 8.36 5.78
C THR A 411 3.52 8.51 7.18
N PHE A 412 4.71 7.97 7.44
CA PHE A 412 5.38 8.07 8.74
C PHE A 412 5.99 9.45 9.00
N ALA A 413 6.29 10.21 7.94
CA ALA A 413 6.73 11.61 8.03
C ALA A 413 5.56 12.61 8.02
N ALA A 414 4.35 12.16 7.67
CA ALA A 414 3.16 13.01 7.56
C ALA A 414 2.67 13.51 8.92
N SER A 415 1.94 14.64 8.93
CA SER A 415 1.31 15.12 10.17
C SER A 415 0.18 14.19 10.61
N ALA A 416 -0.21 14.21 11.88
CA ALA A 416 -1.33 13.41 12.36
C ALA A 416 -2.64 13.74 11.60
N SER A 417 -2.85 15.01 11.25
CA SER A 417 -4.02 15.45 10.48
C SER A 417 -4.05 14.97 9.04
N ASP A 418 -2.94 14.48 8.49
CA ASP A 418 -2.89 13.92 7.13
C ASP A 418 -3.18 12.40 7.12
N VAL A 419 -3.37 11.78 8.28
CA VAL A 419 -3.56 10.33 8.43
C VAL A 419 -4.78 9.94 9.27
N SER A 420 -5.54 10.91 9.81
CA SER A 420 -6.74 10.66 10.62
C SER A 420 -7.82 11.69 10.39
#